data_AF-A0A821LTT5-F1
#
_entry.id   AF-A0A821LTT5-F1
#
_cell.length_a   1.000
_cell.length_b   1.000
_cell.length_c   1.000
_cell.angle_alpha   90.00
_cell.angle_beta   90.00
_cell.angle_gamma   90.00
#
_symmetry.space_group_name_H-M   'P 1'
#
loop_
_entity.id
_entity.type
_entity.pdbx_description
1 polymer ?
#
loop_
_entity_poly.entity_id
_entity_poly.type
_entity_poly.pdbx_seq_one_letter_code
_entity_poly.pdbx_strand_id
1 'polypeptide(L)'
;LLAIGRTANIAGLDLEKIGVHVVNGKVLVDEREQTSLPHIYALGDVATGVIQHGKDLSHQAQVTVERPELTPVAIQAGQYLARRICNVSDQLMNYRNIPSTVFTSPSEYSFVGLHEEQAMRSREDGGIGAENVRIYWSRFGNLEISPIHAHLKMPRSECFVGKNSWAQQYALKNNVDWPEVAYDLENTNYVLFNDGIGGQKSTIARIIKKYRNEQANNKITYDIEIQNEEKTIIQGVTGEKLQLQEEQELEKAEVFYKANCLAKLICDKSQNDRVVGLHFMGPNAGEVVQGFALAIMMGATKQQFDELVGIHPTAAEEFTVLTVTKESEATLLKAAGCGGGSCG
;
A
#
# COMPACT_ATOMS: atom_id res chain seq x y z
N LEU A 1 -16.68 2.91 14.53
CA LEU A 1 -15.44 2.20 14.93
C LEU A 1 -14.30 3.20 14.89
N LEU A 2 -13.51 3.35 15.97
CA LEU A 2 -12.31 4.19 15.99
C LEU A 2 -11.09 3.26 16.07
N ALA A 3 -10.16 3.39 15.12
CA ALA A 3 -8.95 2.57 15.01
C ALA A 3 -7.76 3.47 14.65
N ILE A 4 -7.39 4.37 15.57
CA ILE A 4 -6.38 5.44 15.36
C ILE A 4 -4.99 5.09 15.93
N GLY A 5 -4.79 3.84 16.35
CA GLY A 5 -3.56 3.38 16.99
C GLY A 5 -3.82 2.64 18.30
N ARG A 6 -2.75 2.13 18.90
CA ARG A 6 -2.74 1.40 20.17
C ARG A 6 -1.69 2.02 21.10
N THR A 7 -1.90 1.89 22.40
CA THR A 7 -0.94 2.29 23.43
C THR A 7 -0.73 1.12 24.37
N ALA A 8 0.51 0.90 24.79
CA ALA A 8 0.84 -0.18 25.71
C ALA A 8 0.15 0.04 27.07
N ASN A 9 -0.42 -1.03 27.62
CA ASN A 9 -1.10 -0.98 28.91
C ASN A 9 -0.10 -1.14 30.07
N ILE A 10 0.63 -0.07 30.37
CA ILE A 10 1.63 -0.02 31.46
C ILE A 10 1.23 0.87 32.63
N ALA A 11 0.06 1.51 32.55
CA ALA A 11 -0.44 2.37 33.61
C ALA A 11 -0.72 1.57 34.89
N GLY A 12 -0.30 2.10 36.04
CA GLY A 12 -0.48 1.45 37.34
C GLY A 12 0.50 0.31 37.65
N LEU A 13 1.45 0.02 36.76
CA LEU A 13 2.52 -0.95 37.02
C LEU A 13 3.70 -0.38 37.81
N ASP A 14 3.71 0.94 38.05
CA ASP A 14 4.75 1.64 38.83
C ASP A 14 6.20 1.37 38.35
N LEU A 15 6.37 1.12 37.04
CA LEU A 15 7.63 0.73 36.41
C LEU A 15 8.78 1.70 36.69
N GLU A 16 8.52 3.00 36.61
CA GLU A 16 9.54 4.02 36.87
C GLU A 16 10.00 4.04 38.33
N LYS A 17 9.10 3.72 39.29
CA LYS A 17 9.44 3.68 40.72
C LYS A 17 10.44 2.57 41.05
N ILE A 18 10.40 1.48 40.29
CA ILE A 18 11.35 0.37 40.41
C ILE A 18 12.56 0.53 39.49
N GLY A 19 12.61 1.58 38.67
CA GLY A 19 13.75 1.87 37.78
C GLY A 19 13.69 1.18 36.40
N VAL A 20 12.52 0.66 35.99
CA VAL A 20 12.31 0.18 34.62
C VAL A 20 12.17 1.37 33.66
N HIS A 21 13.00 1.42 32.62
CA HIS A 21 12.97 2.49 31.63
C HIS A 21 11.81 2.33 30.63
N VAL A 22 11.12 3.44 30.35
CA VAL A 22 10.01 3.53 29.42
C VAL A 22 10.33 4.59 28.36
N VAL A 23 10.10 4.26 27.09
CA VAL A 23 10.32 5.15 25.94
C VAL A 23 9.05 5.16 25.10
N ASN A 24 8.52 6.34 24.78
CA ASN A 24 7.29 6.52 23.99
C ASN A 24 6.11 5.67 24.51
N GLY A 25 5.99 5.51 25.83
CA GLY A 25 4.93 4.73 26.48
C GLY A 25 5.10 3.21 26.38
N LYS A 26 6.26 2.70 25.96
CA LYS A 26 6.60 1.26 25.91
C LYS A 26 7.82 0.95 26.80
N VAL A 27 7.91 -0.28 27.29
CA VAL A 27 9.04 -0.75 28.11
C VAL A 27 10.27 -0.92 27.24
N LEU A 28 11.37 -0.25 27.59
CA LEU A 28 12.64 -0.38 26.89
C LEU A 28 13.31 -1.71 27.28
N VAL A 29 13.67 -2.50 26.28
CA VAL A 29 14.39 -3.77 26.46
C VAL A 29 15.58 -3.92 25.52
N ASP A 30 16.57 -4.72 25.93
CA ASP A 30 17.70 -5.14 25.11
C ASP A 30 17.33 -6.26 24.10
N GLU A 31 18.31 -6.80 23.39
CA GLU A 31 18.13 -7.92 22.44
C GLU A 31 17.70 -9.25 23.10
N ARG A 32 17.79 -9.35 24.43
CA ARG A 32 17.43 -10.55 25.23
C ARG A 32 16.06 -10.41 25.89
N GLU A 33 15.29 -9.38 25.54
CA GLU A 33 14.00 -9.00 26.16
C GLU A 33 14.14 -8.51 27.62
N GLN A 34 15.36 -8.20 28.08
CA GLN A 34 15.63 -7.77 29.44
C GLN A 34 15.44 -6.26 29.57
N THR A 35 14.81 -5.83 30.66
CA THR A 35 14.69 -4.39 31.00
C THR A 35 15.99 -3.87 31.62
N SER A 36 15.98 -2.62 32.11
CA SER A 36 17.06 -2.07 32.94
C SER A 36 17.30 -2.84 34.24
N LEU A 37 16.35 -3.70 34.66
CA LEU A 37 16.53 -4.61 35.79
C LEU A 37 16.79 -6.04 35.30
N PRO A 38 17.82 -6.73 35.81
CA PRO A 38 18.27 -8.02 35.27
C PRO A 38 17.29 -9.18 35.46
N HIS A 39 16.27 -9.00 36.31
CA HIS A 39 15.27 -10.02 36.65
C HIS A 39 13.86 -9.65 36.15
N ILE A 40 13.71 -8.55 35.40
CA ILE A 40 12.45 -8.13 34.80
C ILE A 40 12.60 -8.10 33.29
N TYR A 41 11.64 -8.72 32.59
CA TYR A 41 11.62 -8.86 31.15
C TYR A 41 10.30 -8.32 30.59
N ALA A 42 10.33 -7.86 29.33
CA ALA A 42 9.13 -7.46 28.60
C ALA A 42 9.20 -7.91 27.14
N LEU A 43 8.07 -8.33 26.57
CA LEU A 43 7.96 -8.82 25.20
C LEU A 43 6.57 -8.55 24.61
N GLY A 44 6.44 -8.65 23.29
CA GLY A 44 5.22 -8.31 22.56
C GLY A 44 4.98 -6.80 22.50
N ASP A 45 3.73 -6.40 22.29
CA ASP A 45 3.32 -5.00 22.02
C ASP A 45 3.79 -3.98 23.08
N VAL A 46 3.98 -4.43 24.33
CA VAL A 46 4.39 -3.57 25.46
C VAL A 46 5.86 -3.18 25.39
N ALA A 47 6.67 -3.94 24.65
CA ALA A 47 8.11 -3.79 24.60
C ALA A 47 8.56 -3.01 23.38
N THR A 48 9.57 -2.17 23.56
CA THR A 48 10.31 -1.50 22.49
C THR A 48 11.79 -1.79 22.67
N GLY A 49 12.54 -1.86 21.58
CA GLY A 49 13.98 -2.10 21.63
C GLY A 49 14.76 -1.08 20.83
N VAL A 50 16.07 -1.29 20.77
CA VAL A 50 16.99 -0.52 19.95
C VAL A 50 17.67 -1.45 18.94
N ILE A 51 17.10 -1.58 17.75
CA ILE A 51 17.63 -2.43 16.66
C ILE A 51 17.80 -1.61 15.38
N GLN A 52 18.82 -0.77 15.27
CA GLN A 52 19.11 -0.14 13.97
C GLN A 52 20.02 -1.05 13.15
N HIS A 53 19.58 -1.46 11.95
CA HIS A 53 20.40 -2.27 11.02
C HIS A 53 21.01 -3.54 11.59
N GLY A 54 20.42 -4.09 12.65
CA GLY A 54 20.97 -5.26 13.28
C GLY A 54 22.20 -5.05 14.17
N LYS A 55 22.49 -3.81 14.55
CA LYS A 55 23.32 -3.49 15.70
C LYS A 55 22.40 -3.17 16.88
N ASP A 56 22.66 -3.80 18.02
CA ASP A 56 22.09 -3.36 19.28
C ASP A 56 22.69 -1.99 19.61
N LEU A 57 21.85 -0.95 19.67
CA LEU A 57 22.25 0.39 20.13
C LEU A 57 21.62 0.73 21.47
N SER A 58 21.26 -0.27 22.29
CA SER A 58 20.73 -0.09 23.64
C SER A 58 21.56 0.86 24.53
N HIS A 59 22.86 1.03 24.22
CA HIS A 59 23.76 2.00 24.87
C HIS A 59 23.70 3.44 24.31
N GLN A 60 22.97 3.67 23.21
CA GLN A 60 22.81 4.98 22.57
C GLN A 60 21.38 5.46 22.78
N ALA A 61 21.22 6.44 23.67
CA ALA A 61 19.95 6.90 24.24
C ALA A 61 18.92 7.52 23.26
N GLN A 62 19.09 7.39 21.93
CA GLN A 62 18.32 8.16 20.94
C GLN A 62 17.78 7.38 19.74
N VAL A 63 17.96 6.06 19.65
CA VAL A 63 17.42 5.29 18.52
C VAL A 63 16.39 4.29 19.02
N THR A 64 15.12 4.49 18.67
CA THR A 64 14.05 3.54 18.97
C THR A 64 13.79 2.72 17.72
N VAL A 65 13.87 1.39 17.83
CA VAL A 65 13.37 0.52 16.75
C VAL A 65 12.20 -0.28 17.28
N GLU A 66 11.08 -0.07 16.61
CA GLU A 66 9.84 -0.74 16.94
C GLU A 66 9.98 -2.23 16.69
N ARG A 67 9.67 -3.01 17.73
CA ARG A 67 9.45 -4.45 17.60
C ARG A 67 8.07 -4.64 16.97
N PRO A 68 7.92 -5.49 15.94
CA PRO A 68 6.63 -5.67 15.29
C PRO A 68 5.54 -6.13 16.27
N GLU A 69 4.41 -5.42 16.29
CA GLU A 69 3.23 -5.75 17.10
C GLU A 69 2.43 -6.89 16.44
N LEU A 70 3.02 -8.08 16.42
CA LEU A 70 2.47 -9.25 15.75
C LEU A 70 2.40 -10.45 16.71
N THR A 71 1.28 -11.17 16.71
CA THR A 71 1.08 -12.33 17.57
C THR A 71 2.18 -13.40 17.43
N PRO A 72 2.61 -13.80 16.21
CA PRO A 72 3.69 -14.79 16.08
C PRO A 72 5.02 -14.31 16.65
N VAL A 73 5.30 -13.00 16.58
CA VAL A 73 6.51 -12.40 17.15
C VAL A 73 6.50 -12.50 18.66
N ALA A 74 5.37 -12.15 19.30
CA ALA A 74 5.23 -12.26 20.76
C ALA A 74 5.35 -13.71 21.25
N ILE A 75 4.73 -14.67 20.55
CA ILE A 75 4.81 -16.10 20.88
C ILE A 75 6.27 -16.58 20.79
N GLN A 76 6.94 -16.32 19.69
CA GLN A 76 8.31 -16.80 19.47
C GLN A 76 9.30 -16.15 20.45
N ALA A 77 9.18 -14.84 20.70
CA ALA A 77 9.98 -14.15 21.70
C ALA A 77 9.79 -14.75 23.09
N GLY A 78 8.54 -15.01 23.50
CA GLY A 78 8.22 -15.65 24.78
C GLY A 78 8.79 -17.06 24.91
N GLN A 79 8.69 -17.88 23.85
CA GLN A 79 9.26 -19.23 23.83
C GLN A 79 10.78 -19.20 23.98
N TYR A 80 11.47 -18.34 23.23
CA TYR A 80 12.93 -18.25 23.30
C TYR A 80 13.39 -17.67 24.64
N LEU A 81 12.70 -16.66 25.17
CA LEU A 81 12.99 -16.12 26.49
C LEU A 81 12.84 -17.19 27.59
N ALA A 82 11.75 -17.94 27.59
CA ALA A 82 11.54 -19.02 28.56
C ALA A 82 12.66 -20.07 28.50
N ARG A 83 13.10 -20.45 27.30
CA ARG A 83 14.22 -21.39 27.13
C ARG A 83 15.54 -20.83 27.66
N ARG A 84 15.79 -19.52 27.50
CA ARG A 84 16.98 -18.86 28.06
C ARG A 84 16.95 -18.81 29.58
N ILE A 85 15.83 -18.40 30.17
CA ILE A 85 15.67 -18.35 31.64
C ILE A 85 15.84 -19.75 32.27
N CYS A 86 15.35 -20.79 31.61
CA CYS A 86 15.49 -22.17 32.06
C CYS A 86 16.84 -22.82 31.69
N ASN A 87 17.81 -22.08 31.15
CA ASN A 87 19.11 -22.59 30.69
C ASN A 87 19.00 -23.78 29.71
N VAL A 88 17.95 -23.80 28.88
CA VAL A 88 17.72 -24.81 27.83
C VAL A 88 18.37 -24.41 26.50
N SER A 89 18.52 -23.12 26.23
CA SER A 89 19.10 -22.58 25.00
C SER A 89 19.48 -21.12 25.18
N ASP A 90 20.50 -20.65 24.47
CA ASP A 90 20.89 -19.23 24.41
C ASP A 90 20.33 -18.48 23.18
N GLN A 91 19.44 -19.11 22.42
CA GLN A 91 18.90 -18.54 21.18
C GLN A 91 18.13 -17.23 21.42
N LEU A 92 18.51 -16.18 20.67
CA LEU A 92 17.82 -14.89 20.65
C LEU A 92 16.71 -14.86 19.60
N MET A 93 15.76 -13.93 19.80
CA MET A 93 14.72 -13.67 18.81
C MET A 93 15.28 -12.85 17.65
N ASN A 94 14.98 -13.26 16.42
CA ASN A 94 15.32 -12.50 15.22
C ASN A 94 14.13 -11.63 14.82
N TYR A 95 14.23 -10.32 15.02
CA TYR A 95 13.20 -9.35 14.65
C TYR A 95 13.34 -8.81 13.21
N ARG A 96 14.26 -9.35 12.41
CA ARG A 96 14.50 -8.90 11.02
C ARG A 96 13.61 -9.68 10.05
N ASN A 97 13.17 -8.99 8.99
CA ASN A 97 12.42 -9.60 7.89
C ASN A 97 11.22 -10.44 8.36
N ILE A 98 10.48 -9.94 9.35
CA ILE A 98 9.23 -10.58 9.80
C ILE A 98 8.18 -10.39 8.69
N PRO A 99 7.66 -11.47 8.10
CA PRO A 99 6.58 -11.35 7.12
C PRO A 99 5.32 -10.82 7.79
N SER A 100 4.62 -9.94 7.09
CA SER A 100 3.40 -9.29 7.58
C SER A 100 2.32 -9.33 6.51
N THR A 101 1.06 -9.43 6.94
CA THR A 101 -0.11 -9.44 6.06
C THR A 101 -1.17 -8.50 6.60
N VAL A 102 -1.70 -7.66 5.72
CA VAL A 102 -2.88 -6.83 5.93
C VAL A 102 -4.03 -7.49 5.18
N PHE A 103 -5.05 -7.90 5.92
CA PHE A 103 -6.22 -8.59 5.39
C PHE A 103 -7.26 -7.56 4.93
N THR A 104 -7.07 -7.01 3.74
CA THR A 104 -8.01 -6.11 3.06
C THR A 104 -8.89 -6.84 2.05
N SER A 105 -10.02 -6.25 1.70
CA SER A 105 -10.87 -6.67 0.57
C SER A 105 -10.82 -5.62 -0.53
N PRO A 106 -10.81 -6.00 -1.82
CA PRO A 106 -10.93 -7.36 -2.36
C PRO A 106 -9.63 -8.18 -2.40
N SER A 107 -8.46 -7.54 -2.22
CA SER A 107 -7.15 -8.20 -2.23
C SER A 107 -6.43 -8.00 -0.90
N GLU A 108 -5.77 -9.05 -0.42
CA GLU A 108 -4.85 -8.98 0.71
C GLU A 108 -3.54 -8.31 0.27
N TYR A 109 -2.79 -7.80 1.23
CA TYR A 109 -1.45 -7.27 1.00
C TYR A 109 -0.47 -7.87 1.99
N SER A 110 0.57 -8.52 1.48
CA SER A 110 1.63 -9.10 2.28
C SER A 110 2.98 -8.63 1.83
N PHE A 111 3.91 -8.52 2.77
CA PHE A 111 5.28 -8.13 2.49
C PHE A 111 6.26 -8.73 3.48
N VAL A 112 7.52 -8.73 3.09
CA VAL A 112 8.65 -9.08 3.94
C VAL A 112 9.88 -8.27 3.51
N GLY A 113 10.64 -7.78 4.48
CA GLY A 113 11.83 -6.97 4.24
C GLY A 113 11.52 -5.48 4.03
N LEU A 114 12.44 -4.78 3.36
CA LEU A 114 12.41 -3.33 3.19
C LEU A 114 11.26 -2.90 2.27
N HIS A 115 10.67 -1.75 2.59
CA HIS A 115 9.85 -1.00 1.65
C HIS A 115 10.71 -0.26 0.63
N GLU A 116 10.10 0.21 -0.44
CA GLU A 116 10.83 0.85 -1.54
C GLU A 116 11.49 2.17 -1.09
N GLU A 117 10.71 3.04 -0.44
CA GLU A 117 11.16 4.29 0.13
C GLU A 117 12.19 4.08 1.24
N GLN A 118 12.13 2.95 1.95
CA GLN A 118 13.12 2.58 2.95
C GLN A 118 14.41 2.13 2.31
N ALA A 119 14.34 1.29 1.26
CA ALA A 119 15.49 0.81 0.52
C ALA A 119 16.28 1.96 -0.14
N MET A 120 15.59 3.00 -0.61
CA MET A 120 16.22 4.18 -1.21
C MET A 120 17.03 5.04 -0.24
N ARG A 121 16.81 4.91 1.09
CA ARG A 121 17.57 5.66 2.09
C ARG A 121 19.03 5.23 2.12
N SER A 122 19.88 6.06 2.74
CA SER A 122 21.28 5.72 2.95
C SER A 122 21.41 4.46 3.83
N ARG A 123 22.58 3.81 3.78
CA ARG A 123 22.91 2.69 4.68
C ARG A 123 23.01 3.10 6.14
N GLU A 124 23.15 4.39 6.42
CA GLU A 124 23.12 4.93 7.79
C GLU A 124 21.67 5.09 8.28
N ASP A 125 20.72 5.33 7.36
CA ASP A 125 19.32 5.70 7.65
C ASP A 125 18.28 4.58 7.46
N GLY A 126 18.68 3.32 7.39
CA GLY A 126 17.74 2.19 7.28
C GLY A 126 17.73 1.50 5.92
N GLY A 127 18.37 2.08 4.90
CA GLY A 127 18.27 1.63 3.51
C GLY A 127 19.52 0.97 2.93
N ILE A 128 19.58 0.91 1.60
CA ILE A 128 20.70 0.36 0.83
C ILE A 128 21.35 1.37 -0.12
N GLY A 129 20.83 2.60 -0.20
CA GLY A 129 21.23 3.65 -1.14
C GLY A 129 20.44 3.57 -2.44
N ALA A 130 19.84 4.67 -2.87
CA ALA A 130 19.00 4.75 -4.07
C ALA A 130 19.71 4.24 -5.34
N GLU A 131 21.02 4.48 -5.44
CA GLU A 131 21.87 4.01 -6.54
C GLU A 131 22.02 2.49 -6.57
N ASN A 132 21.82 1.80 -5.44
CA ASN A 132 21.92 0.35 -5.30
C ASN A 132 20.56 -0.35 -5.42
N VAL A 133 19.46 0.38 -5.40
CA VAL A 133 18.12 -0.19 -5.54
C VAL A 133 17.87 -0.63 -6.98
N ARG A 134 17.35 -1.85 -7.16
CA ARG A 134 16.69 -2.29 -8.39
C ARG A 134 15.35 -2.91 -8.04
N ILE A 135 14.30 -2.53 -8.75
CA ILE A 135 12.94 -2.99 -8.45
C ILE A 135 12.39 -3.72 -9.65
N TYR A 136 12.03 -4.99 -9.45
CA TYR A 136 11.30 -5.80 -10.41
C TYR A 136 9.85 -5.88 -9.99
N TRP A 137 8.92 -5.71 -10.93
CA TRP A 137 7.51 -5.71 -10.58
C TRP A 137 6.60 -5.98 -11.76
N SER A 138 5.40 -6.46 -11.48
CA SER A 138 4.35 -6.66 -12.47
C SER A 138 2.98 -6.51 -11.84
N ARG A 139 2.01 -6.12 -12.67
CA ARG A 139 0.59 -6.24 -12.38
C ARG A 139 -0.02 -7.29 -13.30
N PHE A 140 -0.88 -8.13 -12.71
CA PHE A 140 -1.50 -9.25 -13.43
C PHE A 140 -2.89 -9.53 -12.86
N GLY A 141 -3.74 -10.17 -13.67
CA GLY A 141 -5.05 -10.66 -13.25
C GLY A 141 -4.93 -12.03 -12.59
N ASN A 142 -5.57 -12.21 -11.44
CA ASN A 142 -5.73 -13.54 -10.87
C ASN A 142 -6.63 -14.41 -11.77
N LEU A 143 -6.23 -15.65 -12.03
CA LEU A 143 -6.92 -16.55 -12.97
C LEU A 143 -8.34 -16.89 -12.52
N GLU A 144 -8.59 -17.03 -11.23
CA GLU A 144 -9.90 -17.37 -10.70
C GLU A 144 -10.87 -16.17 -10.77
N ILE A 145 -10.36 -14.95 -10.68
CA ILE A 145 -11.15 -13.72 -10.70
C ILE A 145 -11.36 -13.21 -12.14
N SER A 146 -10.40 -13.41 -13.03
CA SER A 146 -10.44 -12.88 -14.40
C SER A 146 -11.69 -13.28 -15.21
N PRO A 147 -12.18 -14.55 -15.18
CA PRO A 147 -13.36 -14.98 -15.93
C PRO A 147 -14.68 -14.41 -15.40
N ILE A 148 -14.70 -13.89 -14.17
CA ILE A 148 -15.89 -13.27 -13.59
C ILE A 148 -16.25 -12.00 -14.37
N HIS A 149 -15.27 -11.41 -15.09
CA HIS A 149 -15.41 -10.09 -15.71
C HIS A 149 -16.04 -9.12 -14.73
N ALA A 150 -15.55 -9.14 -13.48
CA ALA A 150 -16.21 -8.49 -12.35
C ALA A 150 -16.51 -7.03 -12.69
N HIS A 151 -17.77 -6.76 -13.05
CA HIS A 151 -18.28 -5.42 -13.24
C HIS A 151 -18.62 -4.90 -11.84
N LEU A 152 -17.67 -4.19 -11.23
CA LEU A 152 -17.99 -3.48 -10.00
C LEU A 152 -18.96 -2.34 -10.33
N LYS A 153 -20.25 -2.55 -10.06
CA LYS A 153 -21.09 -1.44 -9.62
C LYS A 153 -20.54 -1.04 -8.27
N MET A 154 -19.75 0.03 -8.22
CA MET A 154 -19.12 0.53 -6.99
C MET A 154 -20.19 0.60 -5.87
N PRO A 155 -20.17 -0.32 -4.88
CA PRO A 155 -21.09 -0.20 -3.76
C PRO A 155 -20.63 1.03 -2.97
N ARG A 156 -21.55 1.93 -2.66
CA ARG A 156 -21.36 3.23 -1.97
C ARG A 156 -20.44 3.21 -0.72
N SER A 157 -20.09 2.06 -0.18
CA SER A 157 -19.38 1.90 1.10
C SER A 157 -17.86 1.82 1.00
N GLU A 158 -17.25 1.66 -0.18
CA GLU A 158 -15.79 1.55 -0.31
C GLU A 158 -15.09 2.86 -0.74
N CYS A 159 -15.82 3.97 -0.85
CA CYS A 159 -15.26 5.30 -1.11
C CYS A 159 -14.51 5.93 0.09
N PHE A 160 -13.96 5.15 1.02
CA PHE A 160 -13.17 5.69 2.13
C PHE A 160 -11.76 6.17 1.71
N VAL A 161 -11.45 6.12 0.42
CA VAL A 161 -10.40 6.91 -0.23
C VAL A 161 -11.03 7.75 -1.34
N GLY A 162 -11.66 8.85 -0.95
CA GLY A 162 -12.12 9.92 -1.85
C GLY A 162 -13.64 10.16 -1.88
N LYS A 163 -14.02 11.42 -1.62
CA LYS A 163 -15.32 12.09 -1.93
C LYS A 163 -16.55 11.54 -1.21
N ASN A 164 -16.67 11.97 0.02
CA ASN A 164 -17.93 11.99 0.75
C ASN A 164 -18.88 13.07 0.16
N SER A 165 -19.93 12.66 -0.55
CA SER A 165 -20.97 13.57 -1.10
C SER A 165 -21.74 14.33 -0.03
N TRP A 166 -21.90 13.76 1.16
CA TRP A 166 -22.49 14.43 2.32
C TRP A 166 -21.59 15.55 2.86
N ALA A 167 -20.26 15.38 2.88
CA ALA A 167 -19.31 16.39 3.33
C ALA A 167 -19.23 17.55 2.34
N GLN A 168 -19.34 17.29 1.03
CA GLN A 168 -19.47 18.34 0.01
C GLN A 168 -20.78 19.12 0.16
N GLN A 169 -21.92 18.44 0.34
CA GLN A 169 -23.21 19.12 0.55
C GLN A 169 -23.21 19.94 1.85
N TYR A 170 -22.58 19.43 2.90
CA TYR A 170 -22.38 20.16 4.16
C TYR A 170 -21.46 21.37 3.97
N ALA A 171 -20.32 21.22 3.30
CA ALA A 171 -19.39 22.31 3.05
C ALA A 171 -20.03 23.43 2.19
N LEU A 172 -20.76 23.06 1.13
CA LEU A 172 -21.53 23.99 0.29
C LEU A 172 -22.63 24.71 1.08
N LYS A 173 -23.38 23.99 1.91
CA LYS A 173 -24.44 24.59 2.74
C LYS A 173 -23.87 25.55 3.79
N ASN A 174 -22.64 25.31 4.26
CA ASN A 174 -22.01 26.08 5.34
C ASN A 174 -20.89 27.01 4.85
N ASN A 175 -20.74 27.18 3.53
CA ASN A 175 -19.76 28.07 2.91
C ASN A 175 -18.28 27.79 3.31
N VAL A 176 -17.94 26.51 3.44
CA VAL A 176 -16.58 26.03 3.76
C VAL A 176 -15.90 25.58 2.46
N ASP A 177 -14.70 26.10 2.20
CA ASP A 177 -13.94 25.80 0.97
C ASP A 177 -13.29 24.41 1.06
N TRP A 178 -13.56 23.53 0.09
CA TRP A 178 -13.08 22.13 0.07
C TRP A 178 -12.49 21.79 -1.31
N PRO A 179 -11.17 21.56 -1.42
CA PRO A 179 -10.57 21.20 -2.69
C PRO A 179 -10.69 19.70 -2.99
N GLU A 180 -10.90 19.39 -4.28
CA GLU A 180 -10.73 18.11 -5.00
C GLU A 180 -11.96 17.26 -5.38
N VAL A 181 -12.33 17.46 -6.66
CA VAL A 181 -12.88 16.60 -7.76
C VAL A 181 -14.07 15.69 -7.40
N ALA A 182 -15.03 15.44 -8.29
CA ALA A 182 -16.11 14.44 -8.10
C ALA A 182 -16.13 13.41 -9.24
N TYR A 183 -16.54 12.17 -8.96
CA TYR A 183 -16.86 11.15 -9.97
C TYR A 183 -18.25 10.58 -9.66
N ASP A 184 -19.06 10.41 -10.69
CA ASP A 184 -20.22 9.52 -10.70
C ASP A 184 -20.30 8.83 -12.07
N LEU A 185 -20.25 7.50 -12.06
CA LEU A 185 -20.14 6.67 -13.24
C LEU A 185 -21.48 6.18 -13.81
N GLU A 186 -22.62 6.40 -13.13
CA GLU A 186 -23.91 5.98 -13.69
C GLU A 186 -25.09 6.89 -13.37
N ASN A 187 -25.03 7.82 -12.39
CA ASN A 187 -26.25 8.54 -12.00
C ASN A 187 -26.11 9.86 -11.21
N THR A 188 -25.28 10.78 -11.70
CA THR A 188 -25.55 12.21 -11.50
C THR A 188 -25.16 12.96 -12.75
N ASN A 189 -26.16 13.47 -13.48
CA ASN A 189 -25.93 14.26 -14.69
C ASN A 189 -25.22 15.59 -14.39
N TYR A 190 -24.64 15.85 -13.21
CA TYR A 190 -24.11 17.16 -12.82
C TYR A 190 -22.58 17.15 -12.75
N VAL A 191 -21.95 18.16 -13.34
CA VAL A 191 -20.51 18.35 -13.48
C VAL A 191 -20.12 19.80 -13.20
N LEU A 192 -18.83 20.05 -12.92
CA LEU A 192 -18.29 21.39 -12.77
C LEU A 192 -17.81 21.90 -14.12
N PHE A 193 -18.40 22.99 -14.59
CA PHE A 193 -18.03 23.66 -15.83
C PHE A 193 -17.19 24.91 -15.55
N ASN A 194 -16.00 24.97 -16.16
CA ASN A 194 -15.11 26.12 -16.11
C ASN A 194 -15.18 26.89 -17.44
N ASP A 195 -15.82 28.07 -17.45
CA ASP A 195 -15.84 28.93 -18.64
C ASP A 195 -15.45 30.39 -18.40
N GLY A 196 -15.19 30.80 -17.15
CA GLY A 196 -14.81 32.18 -16.84
C GLY A 196 -15.90 33.23 -17.13
N ILE A 197 -17.14 32.82 -17.45
CA ILE A 197 -18.26 33.73 -17.63
C ILE A 197 -18.83 34.06 -16.24
N GLY A 198 -18.84 35.35 -15.90
CA GLY A 198 -19.41 35.85 -14.63
C GLY A 198 -18.44 35.95 -13.44
N GLY A 199 -17.13 35.72 -13.63
CA GLY A 199 -16.12 35.98 -12.60
C GLY A 199 -16.03 34.97 -11.45
N GLN A 200 -16.79 33.87 -11.48
CA GLN A 200 -16.58 32.72 -10.59
C GLN A 200 -15.82 31.59 -11.30
N LYS A 201 -14.93 30.91 -10.57
CA LYS A 201 -13.96 29.94 -11.13
C LYS A 201 -14.59 28.64 -11.63
N SER A 202 -15.78 28.26 -11.19
CA SER A 202 -16.46 27.00 -11.56
C SER A 202 -17.97 27.09 -11.31
N THR A 203 -18.80 26.62 -12.25
CA THR A 203 -20.27 26.59 -12.13
C THR A 203 -20.82 25.18 -12.30
N ILE A 204 -21.94 24.85 -11.63
CA ILE A 204 -22.58 23.53 -11.77
C ILE A 204 -23.37 23.48 -13.09
N ALA A 205 -23.10 22.46 -13.91
CA ALA A 205 -23.81 22.20 -15.15
C ALA A 205 -24.31 20.77 -15.21
N ARG A 206 -25.42 20.55 -15.91
CA ARG A 206 -26.01 19.23 -16.12
C ARG A 206 -25.71 18.71 -17.52
N ILE A 207 -25.04 17.57 -17.66
CA ILE A 207 -24.86 16.89 -18.95
C ILE A 207 -26.23 16.48 -19.50
N ILE A 208 -26.52 16.96 -20.70
CA ILE A 208 -27.71 16.66 -21.48
C ILE A 208 -27.38 15.54 -22.48
N LYS A 209 -26.21 15.62 -23.12
CA LYS A 209 -25.83 14.73 -24.21
C LYS A 209 -24.32 14.54 -24.27
N LYS A 210 -23.88 13.32 -24.59
CA LYS A 210 -22.48 12.95 -24.87
C LYS A 210 -22.39 12.43 -26.31
N TYR A 211 -21.42 12.90 -27.10
CA TYR A 211 -21.22 12.45 -28.48
C TYR A 211 -19.77 12.65 -28.94
N ARG A 212 -19.35 11.92 -29.98
CA ARG A 212 -18.05 12.16 -30.65
C ARG A 212 -18.23 13.24 -31.72
N ASN A 213 -17.34 14.22 -31.73
CA ASN A 213 -17.37 15.31 -32.70
C ASN A 213 -16.23 15.15 -33.72
N GLU A 214 -16.58 14.78 -34.95
CA GLU A 214 -15.63 14.61 -36.06
C GLU A 214 -14.86 15.90 -36.40
N GLN A 215 -15.47 17.06 -36.19
CA GLN A 215 -14.85 18.37 -36.43
C GLN A 215 -13.87 18.78 -35.31
N ALA A 216 -13.90 18.09 -34.17
CA ALA A 216 -12.99 18.32 -33.04
C ALA A 216 -11.99 17.17 -32.88
N ASN A 217 -11.38 16.72 -33.98
CA ASN A 217 -10.41 15.61 -33.99
C ASN A 217 -10.97 14.30 -33.38
N ASN A 218 -12.26 14.05 -33.56
CA ASN A 218 -12.96 12.88 -33.01
C ASN A 218 -13.01 12.83 -31.46
N LYS A 219 -12.76 13.96 -30.78
CA LYS A 219 -12.85 14.08 -29.33
C LYS A 219 -14.29 13.92 -28.83
N ILE A 220 -14.42 13.35 -27.64
CA ILE A 220 -15.70 13.27 -26.93
C ILE A 220 -16.10 14.68 -26.47
N THR A 221 -17.36 15.01 -26.75
CA THR A 221 -17.94 16.33 -26.56
C THR A 221 -19.30 16.20 -25.87
N TYR A 222 -19.69 17.23 -25.13
CA TYR A 222 -20.87 17.24 -24.27
C TYR A 222 -21.74 18.47 -24.52
N ASP A 223 -23.05 18.28 -24.52
CA ASP A 223 -24.02 19.36 -24.34
C ASP A 223 -24.37 19.44 -22.86
N ILE A 224 -24.30 20.63 -22.26
CA ILE A 224 -24.52 20.88 -20.84
C ILE A 224 -25.59 21.95 -20.61
N GLU A 225 -26.28 21.89 -19.49
CA GLU A 225 -27.25 22.88 -19.00
C GLU A 225 -26.73 23.49 -17.69
N ILE A 226 -26.33 24.76 -17.73
CA ILE A 226 -25.90 25.49 -16.53
C ILE A 226 -27.10 25.66 -15.61
N GLN A 227 -26.92 25.35 -14.32
CA GLN A 227 -27.94 25.56 -13.30
C GLN A 227 -27.91 27.01 -12.79
N ASN A 228 -28.27 27.95 -13.65
CA ASN A 228 -28.55 29.35 -13.33
C ASN A 228 -30.06 29.63 -13.42
N GLU A 229 -30.51 30.83 -13.01
CA GLU A 229 -31.93 31.21 -13.03
C GLU A 229 -32.59 31.06 -14.42
N GLU A 230 -31.80 31.13 -15.50
CA GLU A 230 -32.25 31.08 -16.90
C GLU A 230 -32.03 29.74 -17.61
N LYS A 231 -31.45 28.72 -16.95
CA LYS A 231 -31.13 27.38 -17.53
C LYS A 231 -30.46 27.44 -18.91
N THR A 232 -29.27 28.02 -18.97
CA THR A 232 -28.51 28.17 -20.23
C THR A 232 -27.96 26.82 -20.73
N ILE A 233 -28.19 26.49 -22.00
CA ILE A 233 -27.61 25.29 -22.66
C ILE A 233 -26.36 25.68 -23.45
N ILE A 234 -25.27 24.94 -23.23
CA ILE A 234 -24.02 25.08 -23.98
C ILE A 234 -23.73 23.77 -24.66
N GLN A 235 -23.58 23.83 -25.99
CA GLN A 235 -23.26 22.67 -26.81
C GLN A 235 -21.76 22.61 -27.09
N GLY A 236 -21.26 21.41 -27.35
CA GLY A 236 -19.90 21.30 -27.87
C GLY A 236 -18.78 21.40 -26.82
N VAL A 237 -19.06 21.17 -25.54
CA VAL A 237 -18.08 21.31 -24.45
C VAL A 237 -17.15 20.10 -24.36
N THR A 238 -15.84 20.32 -24.24
CA THR A 238 -14.85 19.24 -24.06
C THR A 238 -14.72 18.82 -22.59
N GLY A 239 -14.29 17.58 -22.34
CA GLY A 239 -14.12 17.05 -20.98
C GLY A 239 -13.19 17.89 -20.08
N GLU A 240 -12.17 18.52 -20.67
CA GLU A 240 -11.22 19.44 -19.99
C GLU A 240 -11.95 20.61 -19.32
N LYS A 241 -12.95 21.20 -19.99
CA LYS A 241 -13.77 22.29 -19.44
C LYS A 241 -14.76 21.81 -18.37
N LEU A 242 -15.03 20.51 -18.31
CA LEU A 242 -15.94 19.89 -17.36
C LEU A 242 -15.24 19.28 -16.14
N GLN A 243 -13.93 19.54 -15.99
CA GLN A 243 -13.08 18.91 -14.96
C GLN A 243 -13.23 17.38 -14.92
N LEU A 244 -13.60 16.75 -16.04
CA LEU A 244 -13.66 15.31 -16.19
C LEU A 244 -12.22 14.83 -16.42
N GLN A 245 -11.79 13.77 -15.72
CA GLN A 245 -10.49 13.17 -16.04
C GLN A 245 -10.55 12.53 -17.44
N GLU A 246 -9.41 12.49 -18.12
CA GLU A 246 -9.30 11.94 -19.47
C GLU A 246 -9.66 10.44 -19.52
N GLU A 247 -10.17 9.97 -20.65
CA GLU A 247 -10.57 8.57 -20.89
C GLU A 247 -9.40 7.58 -20.67
N GLN A 248 -8.16 8.02 -20.86
CA GLN A 248 -6.94 7.27 -20.49
C GLN A 248 -6.79 7.00 -18.99
N GLU A 249 -7.26 7.89 -18.12
CA GLU A 249 -7.24 7.69 -16.66
C GLU A 249 -8.33 6.69 -16.22
N LEU A 250 -9.45 6.62 -16.96
CA LEU A 250 -10.50 5.63 -16.76
C LEU A 250 -10.07 4.23 -17.24
N GLU A 251 -9.32 4.13 -18.35
CA GLU A 251 -8.66 2.89 -18.75
C GLU A 251 -7.66 2.41 -17.70
N LYS A 252 -6.89 3.32 -17.08
CA LYS A 252 -6.01 2.99 -15.94
C LYS A 252 -6.77 2.50 -14.70
N ALA A 253 -7.99 3.01 -14.46
CA ALA A 253 -8.87 2.55 -13.39
C ALA A 253 -9.50 1.18 -13.68
N GLU A 254 -9.91 0.89 -14.91
CA GLU A 254 -10.34 -0.46 -15.33
C GLU A 254 -9.21 -1.48 -15.22
N VAL A 255 -8.01 -1.07 -15.61
CA VAL A 255 -6.78 -1.84 -15.46
C VAL A 255 -6.52 -2.19 -13.99
N PHE A 256 -6.81 -1.28 -13.06
CA PHE A 256 -6.60 -1.52 -11.63
C PHE A 256 -7.42 -2.70 -11.09
N TYR A 257 -8.63 -2.91 -11.63
CA TYR A 257 -9.52 -3.99 -11.22
C TYR A 257 -9.33 -5.29 -12.02
N LYS A 258 -8.92 -5.19 -13.29
CA LYS A 258 -8.58 -6.36 -14.11
C LYS A 258 -7.22 -6.96 -13.74
N ALA A 259 -6.25 -6.12 -13.35
CA ALA A 259 -4.96 -6.51 -12.78
C ALA A 259 -4.97 -6.30 -11.26
N ASN A 260 -5.80 -7.13 -10.60
CA ASN A 260 -6.06 -7.11 -9.15
C ASN A 260 -4.93 -7.66 -8.28
N CYS A 261 -3.86 -8.16 -8.92
CA CYS A 261 -2.65 -8.57 -8.25
C CYS A 261 -1.46 -7.67 -8.61
N LEU A 262 -0.53 -7.56 -7.66
CA LEU A 262 0.77 -6.92 -7.85
C LEU A 262 1.85 -7.78 -7.18
N ALA A 263 2.91 -8.06 -7.91
CA ALA A 263 4.13 -8.67 -7.36
C ALA A 263 5.29 -7.70 -7.52
N LYS A 264 6.11 -7.53 -6.47
CA LYS A 264 7.27 -6.65 -6.49
C LYS A 264 8.42 -7.24 -5.67
N LEU A 265 9.62 -7.19 -6.25
CA LEU A 265 10.90 -7.49 -5.61
C LEU A 265 11.76 -6.22 -5.57
N ILE A 266 12.38 -5.98 -4.42
CA ILE A 266 13.37 -4.93 -4.21
C ILE A 266 14.72 -5.61 -4.00
N CYS A 267 15.68 -5.31 -4.86
CA CYS A 267 16.98 -5.94 -4.93
C CYS A 267 18.10 -4.95 -4.62
N ASP A 268 19.15 -5.41 -3.94
CA ASP A 268 20.39 -4.67 -3.71
C ASP A 268 21.44 -5.04 -4.78
N LYS A 269 21.65 -4.14 -5.75
CA LYS A 269 22.63 -4.28 -6.84
C LYS A 269 24.05 -4.49 -6.32
N SER A 270 24.39 -3.92 -5.16
CA SER A 270 25.72 -4.05 -4.56
C SER A 270 25.96 -5.44 -3.92
N GLN A 271 24.90 -6.24 -3.77
CA GLN A 271 24.93 -7.60 -3.22
C GLN A 271 24.39 -8.63 -4.22
N ASN A 272 24.82 -8.56 -5.48
CA ASN A 272 24.43 -9.52 -6.53
C ASN A 272 22.90 -9.67 -6.67
N ASP A 273 22.19 -8.53 -6.68
CA ASP A 273 20.72 -8.47 -6.68
C ASP A 273 20.07 -9.32 -5.59
N ARG A 274 20.67 -9.34 -4.39
CA ARG A 274 20.03 -9.92 -3.20
C ARG A 274 18.65 -9.28 -2.99
N VAL A 275 17.63 -10.10 -2.82
CA VAL A 275 16.27 -9.63 -2.54
C VAL A 275 16.21 -9.16 -1.09
N VAL A 276 15.99 -7.86 -0.90
CA VAL A 276 15.89 -7.20 0.42
C VAL A 276 14.47 -6.81 0.78
N GLY A 277 13.55 -6.83 -0.17
CA GLY A 277 12.13 -6.61 0.03
C GLY A 277 11.30 -7.38 -0.99
N LEU A 278 10.17 -7.94 -0.54
CA LEU A 278 9.18 -8.59 -1.38
C LEU A 278 7.80 -8.12 -0.96
N HIS A 279 6.99 -7.75 -1.94
CA HIS A 279 5.63 -7.27 -1.75
C HIS A 279 4.70 -7.99 -2.70
N PHE A 280 3.57 -8.45 -2.16
CA PHE A 280 2.53 -9.09 -2.93
C PHE A 280 1.17 -8.53 -2.51
N MET A 281 0.38 -8.12 -3.49
CA MET A 281 -1.03 -7.81 -3.33
C MET A 281 -1.82 -8.80 -4.18
N GLY A 282 -2.80 -9.47 -3.60
CA GLY A 282 -3.61 -10.48 -4.28
C GLY A 282 -4.29 -11.43 -3.30
N PRO A 283 -5.05 -12.43 -3.79
CA PRO A 283 -5.64 -13.46 -2.95
C PRO A 283 -4.56 -14.30 -2.23
N ASN A 284 -4.84 -14.71 -0.99
CA ASN A 284 -3.97 -15.58 -0.19
C ASN A 284 -2.54 -15.02 -0.02
N ALA A 285 -2.41 -13.70 0.15
CA ALA A 285 -1.11 -13.05 0.14
C ALA A 285 -0.21 -13.52 1.28
N GLY A 286 -0.82 -13.83 2.44
CA GLY A 286 -0.08 -14.39 3.58
C GLY A 286 0.59 -15.71 3.23
N GLU A 287 -0.12 -16.60 2.52
CA GLU A 287 0.39 -17.92 2.13
C GLU A 287 1.51 -17.82 1.10
N VAL A 288 1.37 -16.91 0.14
CA VAL A 288 2.41 -16.64 -0.87
C VAL A 288 3.68 -16.12 -0.20
N VAL A 289 3.56 -15.10 0.65
CA VAL A 289 4.74 -14.43 1.24
C VAL A 289 5.41 -15.28 2.31
N GLN A 290 4.68 -16.12 3.05
CA GLN A 290 5.25 -16.98 4.09
C GLN A 290 6.37 -17.89 3.57
N GLY A 291 6.20 -18.47 2.38
CA GLY A 291 7.23 -19.31 1.74
C GLY A 291 8.46 -18.50 1.32
N PHE A 292 8.26 -17.37 0.64
CA PHE A 292 9.37 -16.51 0.20
C PHE A 292 10.11 -15.82 1.34
N ALA A 293 9.45 -15.58 2.48
CA ALA A 293 10.11 -15.04 3.67
C ALA A 293 11.29 -15.92 4.11
N LEU A 294 11.16 -17.24 4.01
CA LEU A 294 12.26 -18.16 4.29
C LEU A 294 13.42 -17.97 3.30
N ALA A 295 13.14 -17.86 2.00
CA ALA A 295 14.16 -17.63 0.99
C ALA A 295 14.90 -16.30 1.22
N ILE A 296 14.18 -15.23 1.58
CA ILE A 296 14.75 -13.92 1.89
C ILE A 296 15.60 -13.96 3.17
N MET A 297 15.17 -14.70 4.19
CA MET A 297 15.98 -14.97 5.39
C MET A 297 17.28 -15.69 5.04
N MET A 298 17.25 -16.61 4.07
CA MET A 298 18.43 -17.32 3.55
C MET A 298 19.29 -16.49 2.60
N GLY A 299 18.89 -15.26 2.27
CA GLY A 299 19.64 -14.35 1.41
C GLY A 299 19.45 -14.58 -0.08
N ALA A 300 18.25 -15.01 -0.49
CA ALA A 300 17.94 -15.26 -1.90
C ALA A 300 18.25 -14.07 -2.82
N THR A 301 18.78 -14.35 -4.01
CA THR A 301 19.04 -13.37 -5.06
C THR A 301 17.97 -13.41 -6.13
N LYS A 302 17.85 -12.34 -6.92
CA LYS A 302 16.94 -12.30 -8.07
C LYS A 302 17.19 -13.44 -9.05
N GLN A 303 18.46 -13.81 -9.26
CA GLN A 303 18.81 -14.96 -10.10
C GLN A 303 18.17 -16.26 -9.61
N GLN A 304 18.15 -16.51 -8.30
CA GLN A 304 17.53 -17.72 -7.75
C GLN A 304 16.01 -17.72 -7.90
N PHE A 305 15.37 -16.55 -7.92
CA PHE A 305 13.95 -16.43 -8.29
C PHE A 305 13.72 -16.78 -9.77
N ASP A 306 14.62 -16.36 -10.67
CA ASP A 306 14.52 -16.64 -12.11
C ASP A 306 14.83 -18.11 -12.47
N GLU A 307 15.68 -18.77 -11.68
CA GLU A 307 16.01 -20.19 -11.83
C GLU A 307 14.91 -21.11 -11.27
N LEU A 308 14.05 -20.59 -10.38
CA LEU A 308 12.96 -21.35 -9.79
C LEU A 308 11.86 -21.61 -10.82
N VAL A 309 11.51 -22.88 -11.03
CA VAL A 309 10.37 -23.24 -11.87
C VAL A 309 9.07 -22.90 -11.15
N GLY A 310 8.25 -22.04 -11.75
CA GLY A 310 6.94 -21.66 -11.23
C GLY A 310 5.93 -22.82 -11.24
N ILE A 311 5.03 -22.82 -10.25
CA ILE A 311 3.88 -23.73 -10.21
C ILE A 311 2.73 -23.07 -10.98
N HIS A 312 2.22 -23.72 -12.03
CA HIS A 312 1.19 -23.15 -12.88
C HIS A 312 -0.14 -23.93 -12.80
N PRO A 313 -1.30 -23.25 -12.71
CA PRO A 313 -1.48 -21.80 -12.52
C PRO A 313 -1.45 -21.40 -11.04
N THR A 314 -0.63 -20.41 -10.67
CA THR A 314 -0.65 -19.81 -9.31
C THR A 314 -0.29 -18.33 -9.33
N ALA A 315 -0.82 -17.54 -8.38
CA ALA A 315 -0.39 -16.14 -8.26
C ALA A 315 1.08 -16.00 -7.82
N ALA A 316 1.61 -16.99 -7.10
CA ALA A 316 2.99 -17.00 -6.62
C ALA A 316 4.02 -17.19 -7.76
N GLU A 317 3.64 -17.84 -8.85
CA GLU A 317 4.53 -18.08 -10.00
C GLU A 317 5.02 -16.78 -10.62
N GLU A 318 4.28 -15.68 -10.47
CA GLU A 318 4.67 -14.38 -11.02
C GLU A 318 6.07 -13.97 -10.55
N PHE A 319 6.44 -14.30 -9.31
CA PHE A 319 7.77 -14.00 -8.76
C PHE A 319 8.93 -14.68 -9.49
N THR A 320 8.68 -15.76 -10.24
CA THR A 320 9.71 -16.48 -11.01
C THR A 320 9.90 -15.93 -12.42
N VAL A 321 9.07 -14.97 -12.83
CA VAL A 321 9.04 -14.41 -14.19
C VAL A 321 9.00 -12.87 -14.20
N LEU A 322 9.43 -12.23 -13.11
CA LEU A 322 9.52 -10.77 -13.00
C LEU A 322 10.73 -10.24 -13.75
N THR A 323 10.52 -9.71 -14.96
CA THR A 323 11.58 -9.16 -15.82
C THR A 323 11.54 -7.64 -15.94
N VAL A 324 10.35 -7.03 -15.79
CA VAL A 324 10.16 -5.59 -15.90
C VAL A 324 10.72 -4.88 -14.68
N THR A 325 11.62 -3.92 -14.91
CA THR A 325 12.16 -3.07 -13.84
C THR A 325 11.44 -1.73 -13.80
N LYS A 326 11.38 -1.10 -12.63
CA LYS A 326 10.80 0.26 -12.49
C LYS A 326 11.59 1.33 -13.26
N GLU A 327 12.87 1.07 -13.53
CA GLU A 327 13.74 1.92 -14.36
C GLU A 327 13.47 1.77 -15.87
N SER A 328 12.77 0.70 -16.29
CA SER A 328 12.47 0.46 -17.70
C SER A 328 11.22 1.23 -18.14
N GLU A 329 11.20 1.71 -19.40
CA GLU A 329 10.01 2.30 -20.05
C GLU A 329 8.96 1.24 -20.44
N ALA A 330 9.13 -0.01 -20.00
CA ALA A 330 8.27 -1.12 -20.38
C ALA A 330 6.90 -1.06 -19.70
N THR A 331 5.88 -1.52 -20.43
CA THR A 331 4.51 -1.60 -19.90
C THR A 331 4.45 -2.57 -18.72
N LEU A 332 3.75 -2.13 -17.67
CA LEU A 332 3.65 -2.81 -16.38
C LEU A 332 2.62 -3.95 -16.35
N LEU A 333 1.74 -3.96 -17.35
CA LEU A 333 0.65 -4.89 -17.50
C LEU A 333 1.12 -6.02 -18.39
N LYS A 334 1.20 -7.23 -17.82
CA LYS A 334 1.26 -8.42 -18.65
C LYS A 334 -0.04 -8.54 -19.44
N ALA A 335 0.06 -8.89 -20.71
CA ALA A 335 -1.08 -9.23 -21.54
C ALA A 335 -1.78 -10.46 -20.93
N ALA A 336 -2.79 -10.21 -20.11
CA ALA A 336 -3.61 -11.23 -19.50
C ALA A 336 -5.02 -10.67 -19.32
N GLY A 337 -5.96 -11.21 -20.10
CA GLY A 337 -7.38 -10.89 -20.02
C GLY A 337 -7.81 -9.67 -20.84
N CYS A 338 -9.13 -9.49 -20.94
CA CYS A 338 -9.81 -8.51 -21.80
C CYS A 338 -9.73 -7.06 -21.28
N GLY A 339 -8.52 -6.54 -21.11
CA GLY A 339 -8.26 -5.13 -20.79
C GLY A 339 -8.47 -4.22 -22.00
N GLY A 340 -9.17 -3.09 -21.85
CA GLY A 340 -9.39 -2.11 -22.93
C GLY A 340 -10.57 -2.38 -23.88
N GLY A 341 -11.52 -3.23 -23.49
CA GLY A 341 -12.69 -3.54 -24.33
C GLY A 341 -12.44 -4.56 -25.45
N SER A 342 -11.24 -5.15 -25.49
CA SER A 342 -10.89 -6.25 -26.41
C SER A 342 -10.14 -7.35 -25.67
N CYS A 343 -10.54 -8.61 -25.88
CA CYS A 343 -9.75 -9.77 -25.45
C CYS A 343 -8.60 -10.00 -26.44
N GLY A 344 -7.35 -9.88 -25.99
CA GLY A 344 -6.15 -10.08 -26.80
C GLY A 344 -4.89 -10.10 -25.96
#